data_AF-A0A1I6IC87-F1
#
_entry.id   AF-A0A1I6IC87-F1
#
_cell.length_a   1.000
_cell.length_b   1.000
_cell.length_c   1.000
_cell.angle_alpha   90.00
_cell.angle_beta   90.00
_cell.angle_gamma   90.00
#
_symmetry.space_group_name_H-M   'P 1'
#
loop_
_entity.id
_entity.type
_entity.pdbx_description
1 polymer ?
#
loop_
_entity_poly.entity_id
_entity_poly.type
_entity_poly.pdbx_seq_one_letter_code
_entity_poly.pdbx_strand_id
1 'polypeptide(L)'
;MTDIDKQLFLEHFIPTELEGKRKVMFENGSSITTKYKSEFKYFVKYLPGNYADYYSPEFIFKTDNDLKIKITPIPNFYTFIFIPIALVIMNYYENLENENIWTIVIALILFVIFVQFVLIIPSLLNIRKRVNEK
;
A
#
# COMPACT_ATOMS: atom_id res chain seq x y z
N MET A 1 15.48 7.53 -0.33
CA MET A 1 15.08 8.95 -0.34
C MET A 1 16.23 9.75 0.22
N THR A 2 16.60 10.84 -0.45
CA THR A 2 17.55 11.84 0.06
C THR A 2 16.92 12.61 1.22
N ASP A 3 17.70 13.38 1.99
CA ASP A 3 17.12 14.20 3.07
C ASP A 3 16.20 15.32 2.55
N ILE A 4 16.45 15.81 1.34
CA ILE A 4 15.59 16.77 0.63
C ILE A 4 14.25 16.11 0.28
N ASP A 5 14.26 14.90 -0.30
CA ASP A 5 13.03 14.15 -0.60
C ASP A 5 12.19 13.96 0.69
N LYS A 6 12.83 13.79 1.84
CA LYS A 6 12.13 13.60 3.13
C LYS A 6 11.49 14.89 3.62
N GLN A 7 12.17 16.03 3.52
CA GLN A 7 11.61 17.32 3.92
C GLN A 7 10.39 17.69 3.08
N LEU A 8 10.49 17.57 1.75
CA LEU A 8 9.35 17.78 0.85
C LEU A 8 8.18 16.84 1.16
N PHE A 9 8.49 15.58 1.52
CA PHE A 9 7.46 14.63 1.94
C PHE A 9 6.72 15.09 3.20
N LEU A 10 7.46 15.54 4.21
CA LEU A 10 6.90 16.05 5.46
C LEU A 10 6.04 17.30 5.24
N GLU A 11 6.49 18.23 4.40
CA GLU A 11 5.81 19.50 4.15
C GLU A 11 4.49 19.31 3.38
N HIS A 12 4.53 18.57 2.27
CA HIS A 12 3.40 18.52 1.35
C HIS A 12 2.43 17.38 1.65
N PHE A 13 2.92 16.28 2.21
CA PHE A 13 2.13 15.04 2.28
C PHE A 13 1.72 14.67 3.69
N ILE A 14 2.39 15.10 4.75
CA ILE A 14 2.02 14.69 6.11
C ILE A 14 0.85 15.52 6.65
N PRO A 15 -0.23 14.89 7.15
CA PRO A 15 -1.33 15.59 7.79
C PRO A 15 -0.94 15.99 9.21
N THR A 16 -1.51 17.08 9.69
CA THR A 16 -1.50 17.41 11.13
C THR A 16 -2.39 16.42 11.91
N GLU A 17 -2.23 16.38 13.22
CA GLU A 17 -3.12 15.60 14.10
C GLU A 17 -4.59 16.00 13.92
N LEU A 18 -4.86 17.30 13.78
CA LEU A 18 -6.20 17.85 13.54
C LEU A 18 -6.77 17.48 12.17
N GLU A 19 -5.93 17.43 11.13
CA GLU A 19 -6.35 16.98 9.79
C GLU A 19 -6.68 15.49 9.77
N GLY A 20 -5.91 14.67 10.49
CA GLY A 20 -6.06 13.22 10.58
C GLY A 20 -5.73 12.45 9.30
N LYS A 21 -6.09 12.97 8.12
CA LYS A 21 -5.83 12.37 6.80
C LYS A 21 -5.63 13.46 5.73
N ARG A 22 -4.67 13.27 4.83
CA ARG A 22 -4.44 14.12 3.67
C ARG A 22 -4.38 13.27 2.39
N LYS A 23 -4.92 13.79 1.29
CA LYS A 23 -4.85 13.15 -0.03
C LYS A 23 -4.35 14.19 -1.04
N VAL A 24 -3.23 13.91 -1.68
CA VAL A 24 -2.65 14.76 -2.73
C VAL A 24 -2.85 14.05 -4.06
N MET A 25 -3.65 14.65 -4.95
CA MET A 25 -3.87 14.17 -6.32
C MET A 25 -2.81 14.73 -7.26
N PHE A 26 -2.37 13.93 -8.24
CA PHE A 26 -1.44 14.30 -9.29
C PHE A 26 -2.13 14.37 -10.65
N GLU A 27 -1.51 15.06 -11.60
CA GLU A 27 -2.05 15.30 -12.94
C GLU A 27 -2.34 14.00 -13.71
N ASN A 28 -1.54 12.95 -13.47
CA ASN A 28 -1.74 11.63 -14.08
C ASN A 28 -2.88 10.81 -13.43
N GLY A 29 -3.70 11.43 -12.56
CA GLY A 29 -4.78 10.78 -11.81
C GLY A 29 -4.32 9.98 -10.60
N SER A 30 -3.01 9.78 -10.39
CA SER A 30 -2.52 9.10 -9.20
C SER A 30 -2.69 9.97 -7.95
N SER A 31 -2.57 9.37 -6.77
CA SER A 31 -2.56 10.13 -5.52
C SER A 31 -1.68 9.52 -4.45
N ILE A 32 -1.20 10.36 -3.53
CA ILE A 32 -0.61 9.91 -2.28
C ILE A 32 -1.61 10.25 -1.17
N THR A 33 -2.04 9.22 -0.47
CA THR A 33 -2.88 9.34 0.73
C THR A 33 -2.02 9.11 1.95
N THR A 34 -2.14 9.99 2.93
CA THR A 34 -1.45 9.90 4.21
C THR A 34 -2.45 9.99 5.34
N LYS A 35 -2.21 9.25 6.42
CA LYS A 35 -3.06 9.25 7.61
C LYS A 35 -2.20 9.35 8.86
N TYR A 36 -2.54 10.30 9.73
CA TYR A 36 -1.92 10.45 11.03
C TYR A 36 -2.17 9.21 11.89
N LYS A 37 -1.13 8.74 12.60
CA LYS A 37 -1.25 7.65 13.57
C LYS A 37 -0.78 8.06 14.96
N SER A 38 0.39 8.70 15.04
CA SER A 38 0.93 9.31 16.25
C SER A 38 1.96 10.35 15.85
N GLU A 39 2.44 11.13 16.82
CA GLU A 39 3.60 12.00 16.65
C GLU A 39 4.71 11.18 16.00
N PHE A 40 5.15 11.61 14.82
CA PHE A 40 6.18 10.95 14.01
C PHE A 40 5.85 9.61 13.34
N LYS A 41 4.57 9.22 13.28
CA LYS A 41 4.14 7.99 12.60
C LYS A 41 2.93 8.22 11.73
N TYR A 42 3.08 7.87 10.45
CA TYR A 42 2.09 8.12 9.42
C TYR A 42 1.88 6.87 8.57
N PHE A 43 0.64 6.59 8.22
CA PHE A 43 0.35 5.67 7.12
C PHE A 43 0.46 6.45 5.81
N VAL A 44 1.04 5.82 4.81
CA VAL A 44 1.25 6.38 3.49
C VAL A 44 0.84 5.33 2.47
N LYS A 45 0.05 5.73 1.49
CA LYS A 45 -0.42 4.87 0.41
C LYS A 45 -0.33 5.64 -0.89
N TYR A 46 0.38 5.09 -1.87
CA TYR A 46 0.32 5.57 -3.24
C TYR A 46 -0.83 4.87 -3.96
N LEU A 47 -1.67 5.59 -4.67
CA LEU A 47 -2.76 5.06 -5.48
C LEU A 47 -2.46 5.41 -6.94
N PRO A 48 -2.21 4.43 -7.82
CA PRO A 48 -2.04 4.72 -9.24
C PRO A 48 -3.37 5.24 -9.82
N GLY A 49 -3.30 6.11 -10.84
CA GLY A 49 -4.50 6.72 -11.43
C GLY A 49 -5.46 5.74 -12.11
N ASN A 50 -5.01 4.50 -12.32
CA ASN A 50 -5.73 3.48 -13.10
C ASN A 50 -6.53 2.51 -12.20
N TYR A 51 -7.21 3.01 -11.17
CA TYR A 51 -8.15 2.25 -10.30
C TYR A 51 -7.61 1.00 -9.57
N ALA A 52 -6.29 0.76 -9.53
CA ALA A 52 -5.70 -0.40 -8.84
C ALA A 52 -5.59 -0.21 -7.31
N ASP A 53 -6.53 0.53 -6.70
CA ASP A 53 -6.55 0.88 -5.27
C ASP A 53 -6.51 -0.36 -4.35
N TYR A 54 -7.06 -1.46 -4.84
CA TYR A 54 -7.18 -2.72 -4.12
C TYR A 54 -5.85 -3.45 -3.92
N TYR A 55 -4.88 -3.26 -4.81
CA TYR A 55 -3.59 -3.96 -4.74
C TYR A 55 -2.46 -3.12 -4.15
N SER A 56 -2.65 -1.80 -4.10
CA SER A 56 -1.55 -0.93 -3.71
C SER A 56 -1.15 -1.17 -2.24
N PRO A 57 0.12 -1.48 -1.96
CA PRO A 57 0.60 -1.71 -0.61
C PRO A 57 0.51 -0.43 0.22
N GLU A 58 0.34 -0.62 1.52
CA GLU A 58 0.40 0.47 2.48
C GLU A 58 1.78 0.52 3.11
N PHE A 59 2.15 1.69 3.59
CA PHE A 59 3.44 1.91 4.22
C PHE A 59 3.25 2.62 5.55
N ILE A 60 3.95 2.16 6.59
CA ILE A 60 4.17 2.97 7.79
C ILE A 60 5.47 3.73 7.59
N PHE A 61 5.35 5.05 7.57
CA PHE A 61 6.46 5.97 7.65
C PHE A 61 6.62 6.36 9.12
N LYS A 62 7.75 6.00 9.71
CA LYS A 62 8.19 6.52 11.00
C LYS A 62 9.33 7.49 10.77
N THR A 63 9.26 8.67 11.36
CA THR A 63 10.35 9.63 11.37
C THR A 63 10.99 9.61 12.74
N ASP A 64 12.29 9.34 12.87
CA ASP A 64 12.96 9.57 14.15
C ASP A 64 13.30 11.07 14.29
N ASN A 65 13.66 11.52 15.50
CA ASN A 65 14.05 12.92 15.78
C ASN A 65 15.16 13.44 14.84
N ASP A 66 15.95 12.54 14.23
CA ASP A 66 16.98 12.85 13.22
C ASP A 66 16.44 12.90 11.76
N LEU A 67 15.12 12.98 11.54
CA LEU A 67 14.48 12.86 10.21
C LEU A 67 14.81 11.54 9.49
N LYS A 68 15.27 10.51 10.19
CA LYS A 68 15.45 9.17 9.62
C LYS A 68 14.07 8.58 9.36
N ILE A 69 13.72 8.43 8.08
CA ILE A 69 12.47 7.78 7.69
C ILE A 69 12.69 6.27 7.63
N LYS A 70 12.05 5.54 8.54
CA LYS A 70 11.90 4.09 8.46
C LYS A 70 10.58 3.77 7.76
N ILE A 71 10.67 3.09 6.62
CA ILE A 71 9.51 2.67 5.83
C ILE A 71 9.27 1.20 6.09
N THR A 72 8.11 0.87 6.66
CA THR A 72 7.68 -0.52 6.86
C THR A 72 6.51 -0.81 5.92
N PRO A 73 6.68 -1.73 4.95
CA PRO A 73 5.58 -2.12 4.08
C PRO A 73 4.53 -2.92 4.87
N ILE A 74 3.27 -2.74 4.50
CA ILE A 74 2.12 -3.45 5.04
C ILE A 74 1.30 -3.97 3.86
N PRO A 75 1.02 -5.28 3.82
CA PRO A 75 0.09 -5.84 2.86
C PRO A 75 -1.27 -5.15 2.97
N ASN A 76 -1.84 -4.78 1.83
CA ASN A 76 -3.20 -4.28 1.82
C ASN A 76 -4.17 -5.44 2.10
N PHE A 77 -4.77 -5.47 3.28
CA PHE A 77 -5.66 -6.55 3.71
C PHE A 77 -6.87 -6.76 2.78
N TYR A 78 -7.30 -5.73 2.05
CA TYR A 78 -8.37 -5.88 1.05
C TYR A 78 -7.98 -6.84 -0.08
N THR A 79 -6.69 -7.07 -0.35
CA THR A 79 -6.26 -8.08 -1.34
C THR A 79 -6.59 -9.51 -0.94
N PHE A 80 -6.78 -9.79 0.35
CA PHE A 80 -7.16 -11.13 0.80
C PHE A 80 -8.64 -11.46 0.52
N ILE A 81 -9.48 -10.45 0.23
CA ILE A 81 -10.88 -10.65 -0.18
C ILE A 81 -10.96 -11.40 -1.53
N PHE A 82 -9.92 -11.33 -2.36
CA PHE A 82 -9.87 -12.09 -3.61
C PHE A 82 -9.80 -13.61 -3.40
N ILE A 83 -9.37 -14.06 -2.22
CA ILE A 83 -9.26 -15.50 -1.91
C ILE A 83 -10.64 -16.18 -1.88
N PRO A 84 -11.63 -15.75 -1.07
CA PRO A 84 -12.96 -16.36 -1.09
C PRO A 84 -13.65 -16.19 -2.46
N ILE A 85 -13.44 -15.08 -3.16
CA ILE A 85 -14.00 -14.89 -4.52
C ILE A 85 -13.43 -15.93 -5.49
N ALA A 86 -12.11 -16.13 -5.49
CA ALA A 86 -11.45 -17.13 -6.33
C ALA A 86 -11.94 -18.55 -6.00
N LEU A 87 -12.13 -18.88 -4.72
CA LEU A 87 -12.66 -20.18 -4.30
C LEU A 87 -14.08 -20.42 -4.81
N VAL A 88 -14.97 -19.42 -4.72
CA VAL A 88 -16.34 -19.54 -5.25
C VAL A 88 -16.32 -19.78 -6.75
N ILE A 89 -15.48 -19.05 -7.50
CA ILE A 89 -15.35 -19.21 -8.95
C ILE A 89 -14.80 -20.60 -9.30
N MET A 90 -13.70 -21.02 -8.67
CA MET A 90 -13.10 -22.33 -8.94
C MET A 90 -14.05 -23.47 -8.57
N ASN A 91 -14.75 -23.37 -7.43
CA ASN A 91 -15.72 -24.39 -7.05
C ASN A 91 -16.89 -24.48 -8.04
N TYR A 92 -17.33 -23.35 -8.61
CA TYR A 92 -18.40 -23.32 -9.62
C TYR A 92 -18.00 -24.03 -10.93
N TYR A 93 -16.75 -23.88 -11.37
CA TYR A 93 -16.30 -24.44 -12.65
C TYR A 93 -15.68 -25.84 -12.54
N GLU A 94 -14.98 -26.15 -11.45
CA GLU A 94 -14.17 -27.38 -11.33
C GLU A 94 -14.71 -28.39 -10.31
N ASN A 95 -15.77 -28.07 -9.55
CA ASN A 95 -16.29 -28.92 -8.46
C ASN A 95 -15.18 -29.44 -7.55
N LEU A 96 -14.54 -28.53 -6.82
CA LEU A 96 -13.38 -28.83 -5.99
C LEU A 96 -13.72 -29.86 -4.90
N GLU A 97 -12.92 -30.92 -4.83
CA GLU A 97 -12.97 -31.86 -3.70
C GLU A 97 -12.55 -31.15 -2.41
N ASN A 98 -13.25 -31.46 -1.30
CA ASN A 98 -13.00 -30.83 0.00
C ASN A 98 -11.55 -30.96 0.49
N GLU A 99 -10.87 -32.04 0.10
CA GLU A 99 -9.48 -32.34 0.47
C GLU A 99 -8.49 -31.33 -0.15
N ASN A 100 -8.82 -30.77 -1.31
CA ASN A 100 -7.95 -29.86 -2.06
C ASN A 100 -8.14 -28.40 -1.66
N ILE A 101 -9.26 -28.05 -1.00
CA ILE A 101 -9.61 -26.66 -0.64
C ILE A 101 -8.51 -26.01 0.21
N TRP A 102 -8.00 -26.71 1.23
CA TRP A 102 -6.99 -26.15 2.12
C TRP A 102 -5.67 -25.86 1.40
N THR A 103 -5.23 -26.75 0.52
CA THR A 103 -4.02 -26.56 -0.30
C THR A 103 -4.17 -25.34 -1.20
N ILE A 104 -5.33 -25.18 -1.84
CA ILE A 104 -5.63 -24.02 -2.69
C ILE A 104 -5.66 -22.72 -1.89
N VAL A 105 -6.30 -22.71 -0.71
CA VAL A 105 -6.32 -21.54 0.19
C VAL A 105 -4.90 -21.10 0.55
N ILE A 106 -4.04 -22.05 0.96
CA ILE A 106 -2.65 -21.75 1.31
C ILE A 106 -1.89 -21.19 0.11
N ALA A 107 -2.05 -21.78 -1.08
CA ALA A 107 -1.42 -21.29 -2.31
C ALA A 107 -1.87 -19.86 -2.66
N LEU A 108 -3.18 -19.57 -2.53
CA LEU A 108 -3.72 -18.23 -2.75
C LEU A 108 -3.19 -17.20 -1.75
N ILE A 109 -3.08 -17.56 -0.46
CA ILE A 109 -2.49 -16.69 0.57
C ILE A 109 -1.03 -16.36 0.21
N LEU A 110 -0.23 -17.37 -0.12
CA LEU A 110 1.18 -17.18 -0.49
C LEU A 110 1.31 -16.33 -1.75
N PHE A 111 0.45 -16.55 -2.74
CA PHE A 111 0.42 -15.76 -3.96
C PHE A 111 0.08 -14.29 -3.70
N VAL A 112 -0.93 -14.01 -2.87
CA VAL A 112 -1.30 -12.64 -2.48
C VAL A 112 -0.13 -11.94 -1.77
N ILE A 113 0.52 -12.62 -0.83
CA ILE A 113 1.71 -12.09 -0.14
C ILE A 113 2.82 -11.79 -1.14
N PHE A 114 3.10 -12.70 -2.08
CA PHE A 114 4.11 -12.51 -3.12
C PHE A 114 3.81 -11.28 -3.99
N VAL A 115 2.57 -11.13 -4.47
CA VAL A 115 2.15 -9.95 -5.26
C VAL A 115 2.33 -8.66 -4.46
N GLN A 116 1.97 -8.66 -3.16
CA GLN A 116 2.19 -7.51 -2.29
C GLN A 116 3.67 -7.15 -2.19
N PHE A 117 4.57 -8.13 -2.07
CA PHE A 117 6.01 -7.89 -2.05
C PHE A 117 6.54 -7.28 -3.35
N VAL A 118 6.10 -7.81 -4.50
CA VAL A 118 6.50 -7.30 -5.82
C VAL A 118 6.07 -5.84 -6.00
N LEU A 119 4.92 -5.44 -5.46
CA LEU A 119 4.37 -4.08 -5.59
C LEU A 119 5.02 -3.05 -4.66
N ILE A 120 5.77 -3.46 -3.63
CA ILE A 120 6.44 -2.53 -2.68
C ILE A 120 7.40 -1.60 -3.40
N ILE A 121 8.33 -2.15 -4.17
CA ILE A 121 9.41 -1.40 -4.84
C ILE A 121 8.86 -0.34 -5.80
N PRO A 122 7.99 -0.67 -6.79
CA PRO A 122 7.48 0.33 -7.72
C PRO A 122 6.63 1.39 -7.00
N SER A 123 5.92 1.03 -5.94
CA SER A 123 5.15 1.99 -5.15
C SER A 123 6.04 3.00 -4.44
N LEU A 124 7.15 2.56 -3.84
CA LEU A 124 8.13 3.47 -3.21
C LEU A 124 8.84 4.37 -4.21
N LEU A 125 9.20 3.82 -5.38
CA LEU A 125 9.79 4.62 -6.47
C LEU A 125 8.82 5.70 -6.96
N ASN A 126 7.54 5.36 -7.11
CA ASN A 126 6.51 6.33 -7.48
C ASN A 126 6.30 7.39 -6.39
N ILE A 127 6.22 7.01 -5.12
CA ILE A 127 6.14 7.98 -4.01
C ILE A 127 7.30 8.95 -4.10
N ARG A 128 8.54 8.45 -4.18
CA ARG A 128 9.73 9.28 -4.27
C ARG A 128 9.71 10.22 -5.49
N LYS A 129 9.36 9.69 -6.67
CA LYS A 129 9.26 10.49 -7.89
C LYS A 129 8.27 11.63 -7.73
N ARG A 130 7.07 11.33 -7.22
CA ARG A 130 5.98 12.30 -7.06
C ARG A 130 6.25 13.34 -5.98
N VAL A 131 7.02 12.99 -4.95
CA VAL A 131 7.50 13.95 -3.94
C VAL A 131 8.44 14.97 -4.56
N ASN A 132 9.27 14.56 -5.51
CA ASN A 132 10.24 15.44 -6.17
C ASN A 132 9.65 16.30 -7.30
N GLU A 133 8.39 16.05 -7.67
CA GLU A 133 7.64 16.84 -8.67
C GLU A 133 6.79 17.94 -8.01
N LYS A 134 6.70 17.95 -6.67
CA LYS A 134 5.98 18.95 -5.87
C LYS A 134 6.96 19.94 -5.28
#